data_AF-A0A699HZU8-F1
#
_entry.id   AF-A0A699HZU8-F1
#
_cell.length_a   1.000
_cell.length_b   1.000
_cell.length_c   1.000
_cell.angle_alpha   90.00
_cell.angle_beta   90.00
_cell.angle_gamma   90.00
#
_symmetry.space_group_name_H-M   'P 1'
#
loop_
_entity.id
_entity.type
_entity.pdbx_description
1 polymer ?
#
loop_
_entity_poly.entity_id
_entity_poly.type
_entity_poly.pdbx_seq_one_letter_code
_entity_poly.pdbx_strand_id
1 'polypeptide(L)'
;MAIQTSLLHPHVLRLYGWFHNAERIFLILKYAHGGELYGELQRSRHFSEQKAATYIASLTYALAYCHEKHVIHRDIKPENLLLDHEGRLKIADFGWSVQSTNKRRTMCLCQSRNITLCLCSIFSGYITVTSQIIQHTVSLPKS
;
A
#
# COMPACT_ATOMS: atom_id res chain seq x y z
N MET A 1 -6.33 -3.91 -14.96
CA MET A 1 -5.70 -5.24 -14.77
C MET A 1 -4.29 -5.35 -15.33
N ALA A 2 -3.98 -4.84 -16.54
CA ALA A 2 -2.63 -4.91 -17.12
C ALA A 2 -1.53 -4.17 -16.33
N ILE A 3 -1.90 -3.14 -15.55
CA ILE A 3 -0.95 -2.38 -14.73
C ILE A 3 -0.36 -3.28 -13.63
N GLN A 4 -1.20 -3.97 -12.85
CA GLN A 4 -0.77 -4.75 -11.69
C GLN A 4 0.10 -5.97 -12.06
N THR A 5 -0.14 -6.61 -13.21
CA THR A 5 0.69 -7.75 -13.68
C THR A 5 2.16 -7.35 -13.90
N SER A 6 2.42 -6.08 -14.24
CA SER A 6 3.77 -5.54 -14.44
C SER A 6 4.47 -5.13 -13.13
N LEU A 7 3.75 -5.05 -12.01
CA LEU A 7 4.32 -4.64 -10.73
C LEU A 7 5.00 -5.83 -10.03
N LEU A 8 6.29 -5.67 -9.73
CA LEU A 8 7.14 -6.63 -9.05
C LEU A 8 7.80 -5.92 -7.87
N HIS A 9 7.16 -5.99 -6.71
CA HIS A 9 7.65 -5.35 -5.49
C HIS A 9 7.29 -6.18 -4.27
N PRO A 10 8.17 -6.34 -3.27
CA PRO A 10 7.90 -7.16 -2.10
C PRO A 10 6.64 -6.74 -1.33
N HIS A 11 6.27 -5.47 -1.38
CA HIS A 11 5.10 -4.90 -0.67
C HIS A 11 3.89 -4.61 -1.58
N VAL A 12 3.85 -5.17 -2.79
CA VAL A 12 2.68 -5.13 -3.68
C VAL A 12 2.15 -6.54 -3.87
N LEU A 13 0.83 -6.73 -3.77
CA LEU A 13 0.22 -8.04 -3.96
C LEU A 13 0.37 -8.48 -5.41
N ARG A 14 1.09 -9.57 -5.62
CA ARG A 14 1.40 -10.10 -6.94
C ARG A 14 0.14 -10.63 -7.62
N LEU A 15 -0.16 -10.11 -8.80
CA LEU A 15 -1.12 -10.68 -9.73
C LEU A 15 -0.37 -11.56 -10.73
N TYR A 16 -0.59 -12.87 -10.69
CA TYR A 16 0.02 -13.83 -11.61
C TYR A 16 -0.65 -13.80 -12.98
N GLY A 17 -1.95 -13.55 -13.03
CA GLY A 17 -2.72 -13.50 -14.25
C GLY A 17 -4.20 -13.30 -13.97
N TRP A 18 -4.99 -13.25 -15.03
CA TRP A 18 -6.44 -13.15 -14.95
C TRP A 18 -7.05 -13.87 -16.15
N PHE A 19 -8.30 -14.29 -16.00
CA PHE A 19 -9.11 -14.86 -17.07
C PHE A 19 -10.56 -14.41 -16.87
N HIS A 20 -11.41 -14.60 -17.87
CA HIS A 20 -12.81 -14.20 -17.77
C HIS A 20 -13.71 -15.17 -18.54
N ASN A 21 -15.00 -15.16 -18.21
CA ASN A 21 -16.05 -15.74 -19.04
C ASN A 21 -17.02 -14.63 -19.48
N ALA A 22 -18.20 -14.98 -19.97
CA ALA A 22 -19.20 -14.01 -20.42
C ALA A 22 -19.75 -13.11 -19.29
N GLU A 23 -19.65 -13.54 -18.03
CA GLU A 23 -20.32 -12.91 -16.89
C GLU A 23 -19.36 -12.37 -15.83
N ARG A 24 -18.13 -12.90 -15.75
CA ARG A 24 -17.23 -12.69 -14.61
C ARG A 24 -15.76 -12.63 -15.02
N ILE A 25 -15.00 -11.87 -14.24
CA ILE A 25 -13.53 -11.79 -14.31
C ILE A 25 -12.95 -12.51 -13.09
N PHE A 26 -11.93 -13.33 -13.31
CA PHE A 26 -11.22 -14.10 -12.30
C PHE A 26 -9.76 -13.63 -12.22
N LEU A 27 -9.29 -13.35 -11.01
CA LEU A 27 -7.94 -12.87 -10.74
C LEU A 27 -7.12 -13.94 -10.01
N ILE A 28 -5.93 -14.25 -10.50
CA ILE A 28 -5.01 -15.20 -9.88
C ILE A 28 -3.97 -14.39 -9.09
N LEU A 29 -4.20 -14.25 -7.79
CA LEU A 29 -3.39 -13.43 -6.89
C LEU A 29 -2.51 -14.30 -5.98
N LYS A 30 -1.37 -13.75 -5.54
CA LYS A 30 -0.62 -14.34 -4.43
C LYS A 30 -1.46 -14.27 -3.16
N TYR A 31 -1.56 -15.40 -2.44
CA TYR A 31 -2.35 -15.48 -1.22
C TYR A 31 -1.67 -14.76 -0.05
N ALA A 32 -2.40 -13.84 0.57
CA ALA A 32 -1.99 -13.08 1.75
C ALA A 32 -2.63 -13.70 3.00
N HIS A 33 -1.90 -14.62 3.65
CA HIS A 33 -2.42 -15.47 4.72
C HIS A 33 -2.78 -14.70 6.00
N GLY A 34 -2.11 -13.57 6.25
CA GLY A 34 -2.32 -12.76 7.44
C GLY A 34 -3.57 -11.88 7.37
N GLY A 35 -4.33 -11.95 6.27
CA GLY A 35 -5.55 -11.16 6.09
C GLY A 35 -5.27 -9.66 6.04
N GLU A 36 -6.24 -8.88 6.48
CA GLU A 36 -6.15 -7.41 6.49
C GLU A 36 -5.32 -6.91 7.67
N LEU A 37 -4.42 -5.97 7.41
CA LEU A 37 -3.67 -5.24 8.44
C LEU A 37 -4.63 -4.59 9.45
N TYR A 38 -5.79 -4.13 8.97
CA TYR A 38 -6.82 -3.55 9.81
C TYR A 38 -7.41 -4.56 10.81
N GLY A 39 -7.71 -5.77 10.37
CA GLY A 39 -8.17 -6.84 11.26
C GLY A 39 -7.15 -7.17 12.34
N GLU A 40 -5.86 -7.23 11.97
CA GLU A 40 -4.76 -7.43 12.92
C GLU A 40 -4.65 -6.30 13.95
N LEU A 41 -4.88 -5.05 13.53
CA LEU A 41 -4.92 -3.91 14.43
C LEU A 41 -6.10 -4.01 15.41
N GLN A 42 -7.31 -4.30 14.92
CA GLN A 42 -8.49 -4.44 15.77
C GLN A 42 -8.30 -5.52 16.84
N ARG A 43 -7.66 -6.65 16.48
CA ARG A 43 -7.33 -7.72 17.43
C ARG A 43 -6.27 -7.28 18.46
N SER A 44 -5.26 -6.54 18.02
CA SER A 44 -4.14 -6.10 18.87
C SER A 44 -4.46 -4.87 19.72
N ARG A 45 -5.57 -4.17 19.42
CA ARG A 45 -5.97 -2.84 19.92
C ARG A 45 -5.04 -1.70 19.51
N HIS A 46 -3.72 -1.87 19.65
CA HIS A 46 -2.70 -0.91 19.23
C HIS A 46 -1.46 -1.64 18.71
N PHE A 47 -0.71 -0.99 17.82
CA PHE A 47 0.64 -1.43 17.47
C PHE A 47 1.69 -0.70 18.31
N SER A 48 2.81 -1.37 18.56
CA SER A 48 4.01 -0.68 19.04
C SER A 48 4.51 0.30 17.98
N GLU A 49 5.17 1.37 18.42
CA GLU A 49 5.79 2.37 17.56
C GLU A 49 6.72 1.73 16.50
N GLN A 50 7.52 0.73 16.91
CA GLN A 50 8.41 0.00 16.00
C GLN A 50 7.64 -0.80 14.91
N LYS A 51 6.56 -1.49 15.29
CA LYS A 51 5.72 -2.26 14.34
C LYS A 51 5.01 -1.31 13.38
N ALA A 52 4.48 -0.20 13.88
CA ALA A 52 3.86 0.84 13.08
C ALA A 52 4.84 1.48 12.08
N ALA A 53 6.04 1.84 12.54
CA ALA A 53 7.11 2.39 11.70
C ALA A 53 7.48 1.43 10.56
N THR A 54 7.54 0.13 10.85
CA THR A 54 7.84 -0.91 9.85
C THR A 54 6.77 -0.96 8.75
N TYR A 55 5.49 -0.89 9.11
CA TYR A 55 4.40 -0.85 8.12
C TYR A 55 4.39 0.44 7.32
N ILE A 56 4.63 1.59 7.97
CA ILE A 56 4.72 2.89 7.31
C ILE A 56 5.89 2.92 6.31
N ALA A 57 7.06 2.39 6.69
CA ALA A 57 8.22 2.27 5.81
C ALA A 57 7.91 1.37 4.60
N SER A 58 7.31 0.20 4.86
CA SER A 58 6.91 -0.76 3.81
C SER A 58 5.94 -0.14 2.81
N LEU A 59 4.93 0.59 3.30
CA LEU A 59 3.95 1.29 2.48
C LEU A 59 4.63 2.38 1.65
N THR A 60 5.44 3.22 2.29
CA THR A 60 6.21 4.27 1.61
C THR A 60 7.06 3.72 0.47
N TYR A 61 7.77 2.62 0.72
CA TYR A 61 8.64 1.98 -0.26
C TYR A 61 7.84 1.45 -1.46
N ALA A 62 6.71 0.78 -1.21
CA ALA A 62 5.80 0.32 -2.25
C ALA A 62 5.23 1.45 -3.10
N LEU A 63 4.81 2.55 -2.46
CA LEU A 63 4.25 3.71 -3.16
C LEU A 63 5.31 4.40 -4.01
N ALA A 64 6.53 4.55 -3.50
CA ALA A 64 7.65 5.09 -4.26
C ALA A 64 7.93 4.25 -5.52
N TYR A 65 7.95 2.92 -5.40
CA TYR A 65 8.09 2.00 -6.53
C TYR A 65 6.96 2.17 -7.56
N CYS A 66 5.70 2.18 -7.12
CA CYS A 66 4.56 2.39 -8.01
C CYS A 66 4.68 3.70 -8.78
N HIS A 67 5.04 4.78 -8.09
CA HIS A 67 5.22 6.09 -8.69
C HIS A 67 6.37 6.14 -9.71
N GLU A 68 7.49 5.45 -9.45
CA GLU A 68 8.58 5.29 -10.41
C GLU A 68 8.11 4.60 -11.70
N LYS A 69 7.16 3.66 -11.58
CA LYS A 69 6.48 3.01 -12.72
C LYS A 69 5.33 3.84 -13.30
N HIS A 70 5.18 5.09 -12.89
CA HIS A 70 4.10 5.99 -13.27
C HIS A 70 2.70 5.50 -12.86
N VAL A 71 2.61 4.61 -11.86
CA VAL A 71 1.36 4.03 -11.38
C VAL A 71 0.88 4.76 -10.13
N ILE A 72 -0.38 5.18 -10.18
CA ILE A 72 -1.10 5.76 -9.05
C ILE A 72 -2.26 4.81 -8.71
N HIS A 73 -2.16 4.09 -7.59
CA HIS A 73 -3.17 3.21 -6.99
C HIS A 73 -4.63 3.77 -6.84
N ARG A 74 -4.78 5.03 -6.45
CA ARG A 74 -5.96 5.85 -6.07
C ARG A 74 -6.88 5.37 -4.94
N ASP A 75 -6.81 4.12 -4.50
CA ASP A 75 -7.68 3.60 -3.41
C ASP A 75 -6.87 3.00 -2.25
N ILE A 76 -5.95 3.77 -1.66
CA ILE A 76 -5.20 3.29 -0.49
C ILE A 76 -6.05 3.51 0.76
N LYS A 77 -6.45 2.40 1.39
CA LYS A 77 -7.24 2.34 2.62
C LYS A 77 -6.87 1.08 3.41
N PRO A 78 -7.12 1.01 4.74
CA PRO A 78 -6.71 -0.11 5.58
C PRO A 78 -7.16 -1.49 5.08
N GLU A 79 -8.32 -1.57 4.44
CA GLU A 79 -8.91 -2.80 3.87
C GLU A 79 -8.09 -3.33 2.67
N ASN A 80 -7.41 -2.43 1.96
CA ASN A 80 -6.55 -2.76 0.82
C ASN A 80 -5.08 -3.02 1.25
N LEU A 81 -4.81 -3.06 2.55
CA LEU A 81 -3.50 -3.37 3.12
C LEU A 81 -3.54 -4.76 3.74
N LEU A 82 -2.91 -5.73 3.09
CA LEU A 82 -2.89 -7.13 3.52
C LEU A 82 -1.55 -7.52 4.15
N LEU A 83 -1.54 -8.65 4.84
CA LEU A 83 -0.35 -9.26 5.44
C LEU A 83 -0.07 -10.63 4.82
N ASP A 84 1.19 -10.90 4.46
CA ASP A 84 1.60 -12.25 4.10
C ASP A 84 1.85 -13.14 5.33
N HIS A 85 2.23 -14.39 5.10
CA HIS A 85 2.50 -15.38 6.14
C HIS A 85 3.64 -14.99 7.12
N GLU A 86 4.52 -14.06 6.73
CA GLU A 86 5.58 -13.52 7.59
C GLU A 86 5.13 -12.21 8.28
N GLY A 87 3.88 -11.79 8.11
CA GLY A 87 3.38 -10.52 8.64
C GLY A 87 3.87 -9.30 7.87
N ARG A 88 4.35 -9.46 6.62
CA ARG A 88 4.80 -8.32 5.80
C ARG A 88 3.65 -7.69 5.04
N LEU A 89 3.61 -6.36 5.03
CA LEU A 89 2.61 -5.56 4.32
C LEU A 89 2.61 -5.82 2.81
N LYS A 90 1.42 -5.97 2.23
CA LYS A 90 1.13 -6.01 0.79
C LYS A 90 -0.01 -5.04 0.45
N ILE A 91 0.23 -4.13 -0.48
CA ILE A 91 -0.84 -3.32 -1.08
C ILE A 91 -1.63 -4.20 -2.05
N ALA A 92 -2.95 -4.25 -1.88
CA ALA A 92 -3.90 -4.97 -2.72
C ALA A 92 -4.86 -4.00 -3.42
N ASP A 93 -5.65 -4.54 -4.36
CA ASP A 93 -6.71 -3.84 -5.11
C ASP A 93 -6.27 -2.63 -5.96
N PHE A 94 -5.58 -2.94 -7.06
CA PHE A 94 -5.23 -1.96 -8.09
C PHE A 94 -6.37 -1.71 -9.10
N GLY A 95 -7.62 -2.07 -8.77
CA GLY A 95 -8.78 -1.89 -9.66
C GLY A 95 -9.00 -0.44 -10.08
N TRP A 96 -8.66 0.51 -9.20
CA TRP A 96 -8.76 1.95 -9.44
C TRP A 96 -7.46 2.59 -9.92
N SER A 97 -6.41 1.82 -10.21
CA SER A 97 -5.11 2.38 -10.55
C SER A 97 -5.05 3.00 -11.95
N VAL A 98 -4.23 4.04 -12.12
CA VAL A 98 -3.93 4.66 -13.43
C VAL A 98 -2.44 4.74 -13.67
N GLN A 99 -2.06 4.65 -14.96
CA GLN A 99 -0.69 4.92 -15.40
C GLN A 99 -0.64 6.31 -16.03
N SER A 100 0.15 7.23 -15.46
CA SER A 100 0.22 8.63 -15.90
C SER A 100 1.62 8.98 -16.39
N THR A 101 1.77 9.13 -17.71
CA THR A 101 3.05 9.49 -18.38
C THR A 101 3.39 10.99 -18.28
N ASN A 102 2.44 11.83 -17.85
CA ASN A 102 2.68 13.26 -17.69
C ASN A 102 3.56 13.55 -16.47
N LYS A 103 4.69 14.24 -16.67
CA LYS A 103 5.66 14.72 -15.64
C LYS A 103 5.06 15.75 -14.65
N ARG A 104 3.75 15.75 -14.40
CA ARG A 104 3.18 16.52 -13.30
C ARG A 104 3.67 15.86 -12.01
N ARG A 105 4.60 16.54 -11.33
CA ARG A 105 5.16 16.25 -10.00
C ARG A 105 4.29 15.26 -9.23
N THR A 106 4.86 14.08 -8.96
CA THR A 106 4.29 12.92 -8.30
C THR A 106 3.38 13.31 -7.13
N MET A 107 2.09 13.53 -7.41
CA MET A 107 1.08 13.76 -6.40
C MET A 107 0.72 12.40 -5.82
N CYS A 108 0.80 12.32 -4.50
CA CYS A 108 0.54 11.10 -3.76
C CYS A 108 -0.91 10.68 -3.93
N LEU A 109 -1.20 9.49 -3.42
CA LEU A 109 -2.35 8.69 -3.74
C LEU A 109 -3.74 9.20 -3.33
N CYS A 110 -3.82 10.40 -2.78
CA CYS A 110 -5.04 11.01 -2.28
C CYS A 110 -5.36 12.38 -2.91
N GLN A 111 -4.77 12.73 -4.06
CA GLN A 111 -4.70 14.13 -4.56
C GLN A 111 -3.84 15.05 -3.68
N SER A 112 -3.33 14.60 -2.53
CA SER A 112 -2.48 15.41 -1.67
C SER A 112 -1.02 15.35 -2.08
N ARG A 113 -0.33 16.48 -1.92
CA ARG A 113 1.06 16.71 -2.35
C ARG A 113 2.11 15.98 -1.50
N ASN A 114 1.72 15.18 -0.50
CA ASN A 114 2.64 14.67 0.52
C ASN A 114 2.28 13.24 1.01
N ILE A 115 3.17 12.26 0.80
CA ILE A 115 3.02 10.85 1.24
C ILE A 115 2.79 10.80 2.75
N THR A 116 3.47 11.67 3.51
CA THR A 116 3.31 11.83 4.97
C THR A 116 1.87 12.12 5.35
N LEU A 117 1.19 13.02 4.66
CA LEU A 117 -0.21 13.37 4.95
C LEU A 117 -1.15 12.21 4.61
N CYS A 118 -0.90 11.48 3.52
CA CYS A 118 -1.68 10.29 3.16
C CYS A 118 -1.56 9.22 4.25
N LEU A 119 -0.35 8.98 4.75
CA LEU A 119 -0.09 8.02 5.82
C LEU A 119 -0.74 8.47 7.14
N CYS A 120 -0.65 9.76 7.48
CA CYS A 120 -1.39 10.31 8.61
C CYS A 120 -2.89 10.01 8.46
N SER A 121 -3.53 10.31 7.33
CA SER A 121 -4.97 10.05 7.14
C SER A 121 -5.34 8.57 7.27
N ILE A 122 -4.50 7.65 6.78
CA ILE A 122 -4.74 6.21 6.86
C ILE A 122 -4.62 5.70 8.30
N PHE A 123 -3.71 6.25 9.11
CA PHE A 123 -3.38 5.75 10.44
C PHE A 123 -3.86 6.63 11.61
N SER A 124 -4.40 7.83 11.35
CA SER A 124 -4.75 8.85 12.36
C SER A 124 -5.87 8.42 13.33
N GLY A 125 -6.65 7.40 13.00
CA GLY A 125 -7.68 6.84 13.89
C GLY A 125 -7.27 5.54 14.59
N TYR A 126 -6.05 5.05 14.33
CA TYR A 126 -5.73 3.63 14.44
C TYR A 126 -4.42 3.35 15.15
N ILE A 127 -3.54 4.34 15.24
CA ILE A 127 -2.31 4.20 16.00
C ILE A 127 -2.12 5.47 16.81
N THR A 128 -1.70 5.33 18.06
CA THR A 128 -1.05 6.39 18.85
C THR A 128 0.33 6.71 18.28
N VAL A 129 0.45 6.73 16.94
CA VAL A 129 1.65 7.13 16.23
C VAL A 129 1.66 8.64 16.28
N THR A 130 2.50 9.16 17.17
CA THR A 130 2.83 10.57 17.18
C THR A 130 3.28 10.95 15.77
N SER A 131 2.89 12.15 15.31
CA SER A 131 3.29 12.70 14.00
C SER A 131 4.81 12.62 13.74
N GLN A 132 5.61 12.43 14.79
CA GLN A 132 7.07 12.25 14.76
C GLN A 132 7.53 10.99 14.01
N ILE A 133 6.89 9.83 14.16
CA ILE A 133 7.32 8.58 13.50
C ILE A 133 7.15 8.67 11.99
N ILE A 134 6.04 9.26 11.55
CA ILE A 134 5.73 9.42 10.12
C ILE A 134 6.74 10.41 9.51
N GLN A 135 7.06 11.50 10.20
CA GLN A 135 8.09 12.45 9.76
C GLN A 135 9.48 11.81 9.69
N HIS A 136 9.88 11.04 10.70
CA HIS A 136 11.18 10.39 10.74
C HIS A 136 11.32 9.32 9.64
N THR A 137 10.28 8.50 9.44
CA THR A 137 10.30 7.39 8.46
C THR A 137 10.30 7.88 7.01
N VAL A 138 9.62 9.00 6.72
CA VAL A 138 9.64 9.62 5.38
C VAL A 138 10.97 10.35 5.09
N SER A 139 11.71 10.72 6.13
CA SER A 139 13.00 11.42 6.02
C SER A 139 14.21 10.50 5.91
N LEU A 140 14.04 9.18 6.14
CA LEU A 140 15.15 8.24 6.09
C LEU A 140 15.69 8.10 4.64
N PRO A 141 17.02 8.22 4.45
CA PRO A 141 17.62 8.07 3.14
C PRO A 141 17.44 6.64 2.63
N LYS A 142 17.07 6.52 1.36
CA LYS A 142 16.93 5.24 0.64
C LYS A 142 18.30 4.54 0.64
N SER A 143 18.41 3.40 1.32
CA SER A 143 19.57 2.50 1.24
C SER A 143 19.51 1.64 -0.02
#